data_AF-A0A345BV22-F1
#
_entry.id   AF-A0A345BV22-F1
#
_cell.length_a   1.000
_cell.length_b   1.000
_cell.length_c   1.000
_cell.angle_alpha   90.00
_cell.angle_beta   90.00
_cell.angle_gamma   90.00
#
_symmetry.space_group_name_H-M   'P 1'
#
loop_
_entity.id
_entity.type
_entity.pdbx_description
1 polymer ?
#
loop_
_entity_poly.entity_id
_entity_poly.type
_entity_poly.pdbx_seq_one_letter_code
_entity_poly.pdbx_strand_id
1 'polypeptide(L)'
;MSEIYNELKTQLAEAKEAKNVAEVVRLSNDLKQLTPPDPADQSTDDLKAELQAAYDAKNFSEVVRLDNDIKSRAARDENAQ
;
A
#
# COMPACT_ATOMS: atom_id res chain seq x y z
N MET A 1 7.29 11.09 11.34
CA MET A 1 7.27 10.85 9.88
C MET A 1 8.35 11.69 9.24
N SER A 2 9.20 11.09 8.40
CA SER A 2 10.27 11.81 7.69
C SER A 2 9.67 12.79 6.68
N GLU A 3 10.20 14.02 6.58
CA GLU A 3 9.80 15.02 5.57
C GLU A 3 9.78 14.43 4.15
N ILE A 4 10.73 13.53 3.86
CA ILE A 4 10.88 12.84 2.58
C ILE A 4 9.65 11.97 2.25
N TYR A 5 9.04 11.32 3.25
CA TYR A 5 7.85 10.49 3.03
C TYR A 5 6.65 11.34 2.63
N ASN A 6 6.41 12.44 3.34
CA ASN A 6 5.30 13.33 3.03
C ASN A 6 5.48 13.97 1.65
N GLU A 7 6.70 14.32 1.30
CA GLU A 7 7.04 14.90 0.00
C GLU A 7 6.79 13.91 -1.16
N LEU A 8 7.18 12.64 -1.01
CA LEU A 8 6.88 11.62 -2.01
C LEU A 8 5.39 11.30 -2.11
N LYS A 9 4.64 11.37 -1.00
CA LYS A 9 3.17 11.21 -1.02
C LYS A 9 2.50 12.33 -1.82
N THR A 10 2.95 13.57 -1.64
CA THR A 10 2.49 14.73 -2.40
C THR A 10 2.83 14.58 -3.89
N GLN A 11 4.07 14.26 -4.22
CA GLN A 11 4.50 14.02 -5.61
C GLN A 11 3.72 12.87 -6.26
N LEU A 12 3.39 11.82 -5.50
CA LEU A 12 2.61 10.70 -6.00
C LEU A 12 1.18 11.14 -6.35
N ALA A 13 0.57 12.00 -5.52
CA ALA A 13 -0.76 12.55 -5.79
C ALA A 13 -0.75 13.42 -7.07
N GLU A 14 0.24 14.29 -7.21
CA GLU A 14 0.41 15.14 -8.41
C GLU A 14 0.65 14.30 -9.68
N ALA A 15 1.48 13.25 -9.59
CA ALA A 15 1.72 12.33 -10.69
C ALA A 15 0.45 11.57 -11.12
N LYS A 16 -0.40 11.19 -10.17
CA LYS A 16 -1.71 10.58 -10.44
C LYS A 16 -2.65 11.56 -11.13
N GLU A 17 -2.70 12.80 -10.67
CA GLU A 17 -3.53 13.86 -11.28
C GLU A 17 -3.08 14.20 -12.71
N ALA A 18 -1.76 14.25 -12.92
CA ALA A 18 -1.14 14.42 -14.24
C ALA A 18 -1.22 13.15 -15.12
N LYS A 19 -1.77 12.04 -14.61
CA LYS A 19 -1.82 10.72 -15.27
C LYS A 19 -0.45 10.22 -15.77
N ASN A 20 0.62 10.63 -15.10
CA ASN A 20 1.98 10.20 -15.43
C ASN A 20 2.27 8.85 -14.77
N VAL A 21 1.92 7.78 -15.47
CA VAL A 21 2.01 6.40 -14.98
C VAL A 21 3.44 6.00 -14.58
N ALA A 22 4.46 6.44 -15.33
CA ALA A 22 5.84 6.10 -15.04
C ALA A 22 6.29 6.67 -13.68
N GLU A 23 5.91 7.92 -13.41
CA GLU A 23 6.26 8.61 -12.18
C GLU A 23 5.49 8.03 -10.98
N VAL A 24 4.22 7.67 -11.19
CA VAL A 24 3.41 6.99 -10.17
C VAL A 24 4.07 5.69 -9.70
N VAL A 25 4.58 4.88 -10.63
CA VAL A 25 5.25 3.61 -10.28
C VAL A 25 6.55 3.86 -9.53
N ARG A 26 7.37 4.82 -9.99
CA ARG A 26 8.63 5.19 -9.33
C ARG A 26 8.39 5.67 -7.90
N LEU A 27 7.53 6.66 -7.73
CA LEU A 27 7.23 7.27 -6.43
C LEU A 27 6.57 6.27 -5.46
N SER A 28 5.73 5.36 -5.97
CA SER A 28 5.16 4.28 -5.15
C SER A 28 6.24 3.31 -4.65
N ASN A 29 7.25 3.00 -5.48
CA ASN A 29 8.36 2.14 -5.06
C ASN A 29 9.29 2.85 -4.08
N ASP A 30 9.55 4.14 -4.27
CA ASP A 30 10.38 4.95 -3.37
C ASP A 30 9.71 5.07 -1.98
N LEU A 31 8.39 5.26 -1.93
CA LEU A 31 7.60 5.25 -0.69
C LEU A 31 7.67 3.90 0.03
N LYS A 32 7.60 2.78 -0.69
CA LYS A 32 7.72 1.42 -0.13
C LYS A 32 9.11 1.14 0.47
N GLN A 33 10.16 1.79 -0.02
CA GLN A 33 11.52 1.62 0.51
C GLN A 33 11.80 2.47 1.75
N LEU A 34 11.20 3.65 1.86
CA LEU A 34 11.46 4.58 2.96
C LEU A 34 10.69 4.25 4.23
N THR A 35 9.56 3.57 4.08
CA THR A 35 8.77 3.04 5.19
C THR A 35 8.24 1.69 4.76
N PRO A 36 8.47 0.60 5.51
CA PRO A 36 7.52 -0.50 5.44
C PRO A 36 6.16 0.13 5.73
N PRO A 37 5.15 -0.07 4.87
CA PRO A 37 3.88 0.60 5.04
C PRO A 37 3.42 0.37 6.48
N ASP A 38 3.15 1.46 7.21
CA ASP A 38 2.49 1.31 8.50
C ASP A 38 1.19 0.60 8.16
N PRO A 39 0.95 -0.62 8.68
CA PRO A 39 -0.25 -1.35 8.34
C PRO A 39 -1.44 -0.42 8.51
N ALA A 40 -1.49 0.39 9.60
CA ALA A 40 -2.59 1.30 9.91
C ALA A 40 -2.98 2.25 8.76
N ASP A 41 -2.01 2.71 7.95
CA ASP A 41 -2.23 3.66 6.85
C ASP A 41 -2.54 2.98 5.50
N GLN A 42 -2.40 1.65 5.41
CA GLN A 42 -2.82 0.92 4.21
C GLN A 42 -4.34 0.74 4.20
N SER A 43 -4.98 1.25 3.15
CA SER A 43 -6.38 0.92 2.90
C SER A 43 -6.52 -0.58 2.61
N THR A 44 -7.70 -1.12 2.86
CA THR A 44 -8.03 -2.51 2.50
C THR A 44 -7.81 -2.78 1.00
N ASP A 45 -7.97 -1.74 0.16
CA ASP A 45 -7.73 -1.86 -1.28
C ASP A 45 -6.23 -1.90 -1.64
N ASP A 46 -5.38 -1.17 -0.91
CA ASP A 46 -3.92 -1.26 -1.06
C ASP A 46 -3.41 -2.64 -0.66
N LEU A 47 -3.93 -3.21 0.43
CA LEU A 47 -3.59 -4.57 0.86
C LEU A 47 -4.02 -5.64 -0.15
N LYS A 48 -5.19 -5.47 -0.80
CA LYS A 48 -5.65 -6.37 -1.87
C LYS A 48 -4.75 -6.29 -3.09
N ALA A 49 -4.29 -5.10 -3.46
CA ALA A 49 -3.34 -4.91 -4.56
C ALA A 49 -1.99 -5.59 -4.25
N GLU A 50 -1.50 -5.47 -3.01
CA GLU A 50 -0.29 -6.16 -2.56
C GLU A 50 -0.46 -7.68 -2.50
N LEU A 51 -1.63 -8.17 -2.07
CA LEU A 51 -1.96 -9.59 -2.06
C LEU A 51 -1.89 -10.17 -3.47
N GLN A 52 -2.46 -9.47 -4.47
CA GLN A 52 -2.38 -9.89 -5.87
C GLN A 52 -0.92 -9.92 -6.35
N ALA A 53 -0.12 -8.91 -6.04
CA ALA A 53 1.30 -8.89 -6.40
C ALA A 53 2.09 -10.04 -5.73
N ALA A 54 1.76 -10.40 -4.49
CA ALA A 54 2.37 -11.53 -3.80
C ALA A 54 1.99 -12.88 -4.44
N TYR A 55 0.74 -13.04 -4.91
CA TYR A 55 0.32 -14.18 -5.71
C TYR A 55 1.09 -14.28 -7.02
N ASP A 56 1.23 -13.18 -7.76
CA ASP A 56 1.94 -13.12 -9.04
C ASP A 56 3.44 -13.45 -8.87
N ALA A 57 4.03 -13.02 -7.74
CA ALA A 57 5.41 -13.32 -7.37
C ALA A 57 5.60 -14.73 -6.76
N LYS A 58 4.52 -15.50 -6.55
CA LYS A 58 4.52 -16.79 -5.83
C LYS A 58 5.12 -16.71 -4.42
N ASN A 59 5.01 -15.55 -3.79
CA ASN A 59 5.48 -15.34 -2.42
C ASN A 59 4.38 -15.71 -1.41
N PHE A 60 4.23 -17.00 -1.17
CA PHE A 60 3.13 -17.54 -0.37
C PHE A 60 3.15 -17.11 1.10
N SER A 61 4.32 -16.78 1.67
CA SER A 61 4.37 -16.27 3.06
C SER A 61 3.73 -14.89 3.16
N GLU A 62 3.96 -14.03 2.17
CA GLU A 62 3.33 -12.71 2.11
C GLU A 62 1.84 -12.81 1.79
N VAL A 63 1.43 -13.74 0.94
CA VAL A 63 0.01 -14.03 0.69
C VAL A 63 -0.75 -14.31 1.99
N VAL A 64 -0.20 -15.19 2.84
CA VAL A 64 -0.84 -15.54 4.12
C VAL A 64 -0.87 -14.36 5.08
N ARG A 65 0.22 -13.57 5.15
CA ARG A 65 0.27 -12.38 6.00
C ARG A 65 -0.77 -11.35 5.58
N LEU A 66 -0.80 -11.00 4.29
CA LEU A 66 -1.70 -9.99 3.73
C LEU A 66 -3.17 -10.39 3.80
N ASP A 67 -3.50 -11.68 3.58
CA ASP A 67 -4.87 -12.18 3.74
C ASP A 67 -5.37 -12.07 5.19
N ASN A 68 -4.51 -12.36 6.17
CA ASN A 68 -4.84 -12.18 7.59
C ASN A 68 -4.99 -10.70 7.97
N ASP A 69 -4.17 -9.81 7.42
CA ASP A 69 -4.27 -8.37 7.65
C ASP A 69 -5.56 -7.78 7.06
N ILE A 70 -5.96 -8.21 5.85
CA ILE A 70 -7.22 -7.81 5.21
C ILE A 70 -8.43 -8.26 6.04
N LYS A 71 -8.45 -9.52 6.47
CA LYS A 71 -9.54 -10.06 7.31
C LYS A 71 -9.65 -9.34 8.64
N SER A 72 -8.51 -9.06 9.28
CA SER A 72 -8.47 -8.36 10.57
C SER A 72 -8.97 -6.92 10.48
N ARG A 73 -8.77 -6.26 9.33
CA ARG A 73 -9.30 -4.91 9.07
C ARG A 73 -10.78 -4.91 8.76
N ALA A 74 -11.22 -5.81 7.88
CA ALA A 74 -12.65 -5.97 7.59
C ALA A 74 -13.46 -6.24 8.86
N ALA A 75 -12.94 -7.09 9.76
CA ALA A 75 -13.57 -7.37 11.05
C ALA A 75 -13.54 -6.19 12.04
N ARG A 76 -12.60 -5.25 11.92
CA ARG A 76 -12.56 -4.02 12.73
C ARG A 76 -13.55 -2.98 12.25
N ASP A 77 -13.75 -2.86 10.95
CA ASP A 77 -14.72 -1.93 10.37
C ASP A 77 -16.17 -2.38 10.64
N GLU A 78 -16.44 -3.69 10.66
CA GLU A 78 -17.76 -4.25 11.02
C GLU A 78 -18.13 -4.07 12.51
N ASN A 79 -17.14 -3.94 13.40
CA ASN A 79 -17.36 -3.81 14.85
C ASN A 79 -17.41 -2.34 15.33
N ALA A 80 -17.26 -1.39 14.41
CA ALA A 80 -17.31 0.05 14.67
C ALA A 80 -18.64 0.70 14.25
N GLN A 81 -19.61 -0.08 13.78
CA GLN A 81 -21.01 0.32 13.50
C GLN A 81 -21.93 0.02 14.68
#